data_AF-A0A940BKJ4-F1
#
_entry.id   AF-A0A940BKJ4-F1
#
_cell.length_a   1.000
_cell.length_b   1.000
_cell.length_c   1.000
_cell.angle_alpha   90.00
_cell.angle_beta   90.00
_cell.angle_gamma   90.00
#
_symmetry.space_group_name_H-M   'P 1'
#
loop_
_entity.id
_entity.type
_entity.pdbx_description
1 polymer ?
#
loop_
_entity_poly.entity_id
_entity_poly.type
_entity_poly.pdbx_seq_one_letter_code
_entity_poly.pdbx_strand_id
1 'polypeptide(L)'
;MKKIVILLAVTLVLAVPAGAQQLLVDQAKKAITGLTMTVDSYNKAFNKLAPALTNDETRNRAETWALANRIKIEQYDKYMDNRRVGKKVDAKAMGHTLLDAYDYSLIALKLDTIHILDKKGEPVIDKKTKRPKVRTKYSKDVVNRLVEHHDAYRIVGSELYNVQDWE
;
A
#
# COMPACT_ATOMS: atom_id res chain seq x y z
N MET A 1 -16.46 -20.22 -52.22
CA MET A 1 -16.73 -21.53 -51.55
C MET A 1 -15.79 -21.68 -50.37
N LYS A 2 -16.24 -22.37 -49.30
CA LYS A 2 -15.50 -23.06 -48.19
C LYS A 2 -13.97 -22.82 -48.15
N LYS A 3 -13.41 -22.09 -47.17
CA LYS A 3 -13.09 -22.44 -45.75
C LYS A 3 -11.60 -22.82 -45.55
N ILE A 4 -11.05 -22.53 -44.35
CA ILE A 4 -9.71 -22.91 -43.80
C ILE A 4 -8.54 -22.23 -44.56
N VAL A 5 -7.52 -21.55 -43.99
CA VAL A 5 -6.39 -21.90 -43.08
C VAL A 5 -5.68 -20.55 -42.78
N ILE A 6 -5.11 -20.17 -41.61
CA ILE A 6 -5.06 -20.68 -40.23
C ILE A 6 -4.89 -19.47 -39.25
N LEU A 7 -4.97 -19.67 -37.93
CA LEU A 7 -4.65 -18.67 -36.89
C LEU A 7 -3.13 -18.52 -36.68
N LEU A 8 -2.60 -17.28 -36.62
CA LEU A 8 -1.39 -17.01 -35.84
C LEU A 8 -1.45 -15.63 -35.18
N ALA A 9 -2.39 -15.50 -34.24
CA ALA A 9 -2.31 -14.44 -33.25
C ALA A 9 -1.05 -14.69 -32.41
N VAL A 10 0.04 -14.00 -32.74
CA VAL A 10 1.22 -13.92 -31.87
C VAL A 10 0.82 -13.04 -30.69
N THR A 11 0.10 -13.63 -29.73
CA THR A 11 0.13 -13.17 -28.36
C THR A 11 1.56 -13.37 -27.88
N LEU A 12 2.39 -12.37 -28.16
CA LEU A 12 3.69 -12.23 -27.54
C LEU A 12 3.40 -12.04 -26.05
N VAL A 13 3.33 -13.16 -25.32
CA VAL A 13 3.51 -13.15 -23.87
C VAL A 13 4.92 -12.62 -23.70
N LEU A 14 5.02 -11.30 -23.54
CA LEU A 14 6.22 -10.66 -23.05
C LEU A 14 6.47 -11.31 -21.70
N ALA A 15 7.43 -12.24 -21.69
CA ALA A 15 8.06 -12.69 -20.48
C ALA A 15 8.75 -11.45 -19.91
N VAL A 16 8.00 -10.68 -19.12
CA VAL A 16 8.53 -9.55 -18.36
C VAL A 16 9.69 -10.13 -17.57
N PRO A 17 10.92 -9.58 -17.69
CA PRO A 17 12.03 -10.07 -16.90
C PRO A 17 11.67 -9.84 -15.43
N ALA A 18 11.49 -10.95 -14.71
CA ALA A 18 10.97 -10.96 -13.36
C ALA A 18 11.75 -9.97 -12.49
N GLY A 19 11.08 -8.91 -12.03
CA GLY A 19 11.72 -7.79 -11.34
C GLY A 19 11.49 -6.41 -11.96
N ALA A 20 10.93 -6.29 -13.16
CA ALA A 20 10.57 -4.97 -13.73
C ALA A 20 9.61 -4.18 -12.83
N GLN A 21 8.69 -4.87 -12.15
CA GLN A 21 7.73 -4.26 -11.24
C GLN A 21 8.30 -4.07 -9.82
N GLN A 22 9.21 -4.95 -9.38
CA GLN A 22 9.98 -4.71 -8.15
C GLN A 22 10.85 -3.44 -8.27
N LEU A 23 11.40 -3.15 -9.45
CA LEU A 23 12.12 -1.90 -9.69
C LEU A 23 11.25 -0.66 -9.43
N LEU A 24 9.96 -0.69 -9.74
CA LEU A 24 9.03 0.40 -9.43
C LEU A 24 8.80 0.54 -7.91
N VAL A 25 8.68 -0.58 -7.19
CA VAL A 25 8.62 -0.61 -5.71
C VAL A 25 9.88 0.03 -5.12
N ASP A 26 11.07 -0.39 -5.57
CA ASP A 26 12.35 0.11 -5.07
C ASP A 26 12.58 1.59 -5.42
N GLN A 27 12.13 2.04 -6.59
CA GLN A 27 12.18 3.45 -7.00
C GLN A 27 11.23 4.32 -6.17
N ALA A 28 9.99 3.88 -5.93
CA ALA A 28 9.04 4.59 -5.08
C ALA A 28 9.54 4.68 -3.62
N LYS A 29 10.13 3.59 -3.11
CA LYS A 29 10.76 3.52 -1.78
C LYS A 29 11.93 4.50 -1.61
N LYS A 30 12.74 4.70 -2.66
CA LYS A 30 13.81 5.72 -2.69
C LYS A 30 13.25 7.14 -2.86
N ALA A 31 12.13 7.31 -3.56
CA ALA A 31 11.54 8.63 -3.80
C ALA A 31 11.01 9.30 -2.51
N ILE A 32 10.59 8.53 -1.51
CA ILE A 32 10.08 9.06 -0.24
C ILE A 32 11.14 9.36 0.84
N THR A 33 12.43 9.08 0.60
CA THR A 33 13.50 9.37 1.57
C THR A 33 14.13 10.77 1.39
N GLY A 34 13.51 11.65 0.60
CA GLY A 34 14.01 13.01 0.34
C GLY A 34 13.77 13.97 1.51
N LEU A 35 14.65 14.95 1.69
CA LEU A 35 14.52 15.98 2.74
C LEU A 35 13.41 17.02 2.44
N THR A 36 12.95 17.11 1.20
CA THR A 36 12.02 18.14 0.70
C THR A 36 10.70 17.53 0.19
N MET A 37 10.14 16.58 0.94
CA MET A 37 8.89 15.93 0.57
C MET A 37 7.67 16.86 0.69
N THR A 38 6.91 16.94 -0.39
CA THR A 38 5.63 17.64 -0.50
C THR A 38 4.51 16.64 -0.81
N VAL A 39 3.25 17.08 -0.71
CA VAL A 39 2.07 16.30 -1.13
C VAL A 39 2.22 15.81 -2.59
N ASP A 40 2.68 16.68 -3.50
CA ASP A 40 2.94 16.32 -4.90
C ASP A 40 4.10 15.32 -5.05
N SER A 41 5.14 15.43 -4.22
CA SER A 41 6.25 14.45 -4.17
C SER A 41 5.73 13.04 -3.82
N TYR A 42 4.80 12.93 -2.86
CA TYR A 42 4.17 11.66 -2.52
C TYR A 42 3.20 11.16 -3.59
N ASN A 43 2.37 12.02 -4.19
CA ASN A 43 1.54 11.66 -5.35
C ASN A 43 2.40 11.07 -6.48
N LYS A 44 3.55 11.69 -6.79
CA LYS A 44 4.49 11.19 -7.80
C LYS A 44 5.14 9.86 -7.41
N ALA A 45 5.42 9.63 -6.13
CA ALA A 45 5.90 8.33 -5.63
C ALA A 45 4.81 7.25 -5.73
N PHE A 46 3.57 7.57 -5.36
CA PHE A 46 2.42 6.66 -5.47
C PHE A 46 2.12 6.29 -6.92
N ASN A 47 2.09 7.27 -7.83
CA ASN A 47 1.82 7.02 -9.25
C ASN A 47 2.88 6.13 -9.92
N LYS A 48 4.13 6.13 -9.42
CA LYS A 48 5.17 5.17 -9.84
C LYS A 48 4.96 3.78 -9.26
N LEU A 49 4.44 3.67 -8.03
CA LEU A 49 4.14 2.41 -7.37
C LEU A 49 2.87 1.73 -7.90
N ALA A 50 1.87 2.51 -8.31
CA ALA A 50 0.52 2.02 -8.63
C ALA A 50 0.48 0.82 -9.61
N PRO A 51 1.29 0.73 -10.69
CA PRO A 51 1.33 -0.45 -11.55
C PRO A 51 1.72 -1.75 -10.83
N ALA A 52 2.54 -1.66 -9.78
CA ALA A 52 2.98 -2.81 -9.00
C ALA A 52 1.89 -3.32 -8.03
N LEU A 53 0.86 -2.53 -7.72
CA LEU A 53 -0.25 -2.94 -6.85
C LEU A 53 -1.20 -3.94 -7.55
N THR A 54 -1.32 -3.87 -8.88
CA THR A 54 -2.18 -4.75 -9.66
C THR A 54 -1.42 -5.86 -10.40
N ASN A 55 -0.10 -5.70 -10.62
CA ASN A 55 0.71 -6.69 -11.33
C ASN A 55 0.94 -7.98 -10.53
N ASP A 56 0.84 -9.14 -11.19
CA ASP A 56 0.96 -10.47 -10.58
C ASP A 56 2.31 -10.76 -9.89
N GLU A 57 3.41 -10.15 -10.35
CA GLU A 57 4.73 -10.31 -9.70
C GLU A 57 4.75 -9.73 -8.28
N THR A 58 4.01 -8.65 -8.03
CA THR A 58 4.17 -7.75 -6.87
C THR A 58 2.91 -7.58 -6.03
N ARG A 59 1.70 -7.76 -6.59
CA ARG A 59 0.42 -7.62 -5.86
C ARG A 59 0.27 -8.58 -4.68
N ASN A 60 1.01 -9.68 -4.66
CA ASN A 60 1.01 -10.65 -3.56
C ASN A 60 2.19 -10.45 -2.59
N ARG A 61 2.98 -9.37 -2.72
CA ARG A 61 4.08 -9.02 -1.81
C ARG A 61 3.61 -8.02 -0.77
N ALA A 62 3.76 -8.35 0.51
CA ALA A 62 3.48 -7.44 1.61
C ALA A 62 4.23 -6.10 1.51
N GLU A 63 5.47 -6.10 0.98
CA GLU A 63 6.28 -4.88 0.81
C GLU A 63 5.60 -3.83 -0.07
N THR A 64 4.96 -4.24 -1.16
CA THR A 64 4.34 -3.34 -2.14
C THR A 64 3.19 -2.57 -1.49
N TRP A 65 2.35 -3.24 -0.71
CA TRP A 65 1.23 -2.62 0.01
C TRP A 65 1.66 -1.86 1.27
N ALA A 66 2.67 -2.35 2.01
CA ALA A 66 3.25 -1.63 3.13
C ALA A 66 3.89 -0.29 2.66
N LEU A 67 4.52 -0.29 1.49
CA LEU A 67 5.03 0.94 0.88
C LEU A 67 3.90 1.88 0.42
N ALA A 68 2.81 1.35 -0.15
CA ALA A 68 1.65 2.15 -0.54
C ALA A 68 0.99 2.83 0.69
N ASN A 69 0.77 2.07 1.77
CA ASN A 69 0.35 2.61 3.06
C ASN A 69 1.30 3.72 3.53
N ARG A 70 2.61 3.45 3.57
CA ARG A 70 3.61 4.42 4.03
C ARG A 70 3.57 5.72 3.22
N ILE A 71 3.53 5.64 1.88
CA ILE A 71 3.43 6.82 1.01
C ILE A 71 2.20 7.65 1.35
N LYS A 72 1.05 7.02 1.55
CA LYS A 72 -0.23 7.70 1.83
C LYS A 72 -0.30 8.29 3.24
N ILE A 73 0.23 7.60 4.26
CA ILE A 73 0.39 8.16 5.61
C ILE A 73 1.29 9.41 5.58
N GLU A 74 2.47 9.31 4.98
CA GLU A 74 3.43 10.44 4.95
C GLU A 74 2.92 11.59 4.05
N GLN A 75 2.03 11.31 3.08
CA GLN A 75 1.28 12.30 2.31
C GLN A 75 0.23 13.02 3.17
N TYR A 76 -0.55 12.28 3.96
CA TYR A 76 -1.50 12.83 4.93
C TYR A 76 -0.81 13.75 5.93
N ASP A 77 0.35 13.34 6.47
CA ASP A 77 1.17 14.19 7.33
C ASP A 77 1.55 15.52 6.66
N LYS A 78 1.86 15.53 5.35
CA LYS A 78 2.15 16.78 4.63
C LYS A 78 0.92 17.61 4.30
N TYR A 79 -0.28 17.05 4.23
CA TYR A 79 -1.49 17.87 4.28
C TYR A 79 -1.64 18.52 5.66
N MET A 80 -1.47 17.76 6.75
CA MET A 80 -1.57 18.28 8.11
C MET A 80 -0.51 19.35 8.43
N ASP A 81 0.74 19.16 8.00
CA ASP A 81 1.80 20.17 8.13
C ASP A 81 1.47 21.45 7.36
N ASN A 82 1.00 21.33 6.11
CA ASN A 82 0.58 22.49 5.32
C ASN A 82 -0.57 23.26 6.01
N ARG A 83 -1.54 22.54 6.59
CA ARG A 83 -2.64 23.14 7.36
C ARG A 83 -2.14 23.85 8.63
N ARG A 84 -1.22 23.23 9.39
CA ARG A 84 -0.63 23.80 10.61
C ARG A 84 0.08 25.13 10.34
N VAL A 85 0.70 25.29 9.17
CA VAL A 85 1.33 26.56 8.73
C VAL A 85 0.38 27.50 7.98
N GLY A 86 -0.94 27.30 8.08
CA GLY A 86 -1.96 28.20 7.55
C GLY A 86 -2.21 28.12 6.04
N LYS A 87 -1.64 27.14 5.33
CA LYS A 87 -1.94 26.94 3.90
C LYS A 87 -3.32 26.31 3.74
N LYS A 88 -4.04 26.71 2.69
CA LYS A 88 -5.26 26.03 2.27
C LYS A 88 -4.94 24.58 1.88
N VAL A 89 -5.74 23.65 2.40
CA VAL A 89 -5.66 22.22 2.15
C VAL A 89 -7.00 21.76 1.59
N ASP A 90 -6.96 20.88 0.59
CA ASP A 90 -8.13 20.16 0.12
C ASP A 90 -8.48 19.06 1.14
N ALA A 91 -9.58 19.27 1.88
CA ALA A 91 -10.03 18.34 2.90
C ALA A 91 -10.49 17.00 2.32
N LYS A 92 -11.09 17.00 1.12
CA LYS A 92 -11.52 15.78 0.43
C LYS A 92 -10.30 14.95 0.02
N ALA A 93 -9.34 15.58 -0.66
CA ALA A 93 -8.11 14.88 -1.08
C ALA A 93 -7.28 14.38 0.12
N MET A 94 -7.20 15.15 1.21
CA MET A 94 -6.55 14.72 2.45
C MET A 94 -7.28 13.54 3.10
N GLY A 95 -8.62 13.57 3.13
CA GLY A 95 -9.43 12.51 3.71
C GLY A 95 -9.27 11.18 2.98
N HIS A 96 -9.48 11.17 1.66
CA HIS A 96 -9.27 9.98 0.83
C HIS A 96 -7.83 9.45 0.89
N THR A 97 -6.83 10.33 1.03
CA THR A 97 -5.43 9.90 1.24
C THR A 97 -5.26 9.06 2.51
N LEU A 98 -5.98 9.37 3.60
CA LEU A 98 -5.92 8.58 4.83
C LEU A 98 -6.75 7.28 4.74
N LEU A 99 -7.88 7.29 4.02
CA LEU A 99 -8.68 6.08 3.78
C LEU A 99 -7.92 5.08 2.88
N ASP A 100 -7.31 5.54 1.79
CA ASP A 100 -6.35 4.78 0.98
C ASP A 100 -5.29 4.09 1.85
N ALA A 101 -4.70 4.83 2.79
CA ALA A 101 -3.67 4.31 3.69
C ALA A 101 -4.18 3.18 4.59
N TYR A 102 -5.44 3.23 5.01
CA TYR A 102 -6.09 2.18 5.80
C TYR A 102 -6.28 0.91 4.98
N ASP A 103 -6.83 1.02 3.76
CA ASP A 103 -7.07 -0.13 2.89
C ASP A 103 -5.76 -0.82 2.49
N TYR A 104 -4.73 -0.06 2.13
CA TYR A 104 -3.40 -0.63 1.88
C TYR A 104 -2.77 -1.25 3.12
N SER A 105 -3.12 -0.79 4.34
CA SER A 105 -2.71 -1.45 5.58
C SER A 105 -3.34 -2.83 5.72
N LEU A 106 -4.65 -2.95 5.50
CA LEU A 106 -5.37 -4.23 5.62
C LEU A 106 -4.78 -5.29 4.66
N ILE A 107 -4.47 -4.88 3.43
CA ILE A 107 -3.86 -5.77 2.43
C ILE A 107 -2.42 -6.15 2.83
N ALA A 108 -1.60 -5.18 3.29
CA ALA A 108 -0.24 -5.45 3.76
C ALA A 108 -0.20 -6.43 4.95
N LEU A 109 -1.06 -6.21 5.96
CA LEU A 109 -1.15 -7.06 7.16
C LEU A 109 -1.58 -8.50 6.82
N LYS A 110 -2.52 -8.65 5.88
CA LYS A 110 -2.97 -9.95 5.37
C LYS A 110 -1.83 -10.71 4.67
N LEU A 111 -1.01 -10.03 3.88
CA LEU A 111 0.08 -10.64 3.12
C LEU A 111 1.36 -10.91 3.94
N ASP A 112 1.60 -10.14 5.01
CA ASP A 112 2.82 -10.27 5.83
C ASP A 112 2.71 -11.33 6.95
N THR A 113 1.56 -11.98 7.10
CA THR A 113 1.32 -12.97 8.16
C THR A 113 1.82 -14.36 7.75
N ILE A 114 3.10 -14.65 8.04
CA ILE A 114 3.73 -15.93 7.68
C ILE A 114 3.72 -16.89 8.88
N HIS A 115 3.04 -18.03 8.77
CA HIS A 115 3.03 -19.05 9.82
C HIS A 115 4.43 -19.68 10.01
N ILE A 116 4.87 -19.80 11.27
CA ILE A 116 6.09 -20.52 11.61
C ILE A 116 5.75 -22.01 11.70
N LEU A 117 6.32 -22.81 10.80
CA LEU A 117 6.09 -24.26 10.75
C LEU A 117 7.15 -25.02 11.56
N ASP A 118 6.79 -26.20 12.04
CA ASP A 118 7.69 -27.15 12.70
C ASP A 118 8.41 -28.05 11.69
N LYS A 119 9.16 -29.06 12.18
CA LYS A 119 9.88 -30.02 11.32
C LYS A 119 8.97 -30.92 10.47
N LYS A 120 7.66 -30.97 10.74
CA LYS A 120 6.66 -31.76 10.02
C LYS A 120 5.86 -30.90 9.04
N GLY A 121 6.05 -29.58 9.05
CA GLY A 121 5.26 -28.63 8.26
C GLY A 121 4.02 -28.09 9.00
N GLU A 122 3.83 -28.43 10.28
CA GLU A 122 2.66 -28.01 11.05
C GLU A 122 2.89 -26.65 11.75
N PRO A 123 1.86 -25.78 11.90
CA PRO A 123 2.02 -24.50 12.56
C PRO A 123 2.43 -24.63 14.04
N VAL A 124 3.57 -24.03 14.40
CA VAL A 124 4.06 -23.98 15.79
C VAL A 124 3.11 -23.15 16.65
N ILE A 125 2.43 -23.76 17.61
CA ILE A 125 1.50 -23.05 18.50
C ILE A 125 2.25 -22.27 19.58
N ASP A 126 1.82 -21.04 19.84
CA ASP A 126 2.30 -20.25 20.97
C ASP A 126 1.70 -20.75 22.30
N LYS A 127 2.57 -21.03 23.28
CA LYS A 127 2.16 -21.62 24.55
C LYS A 127 1.29 -20.70 25.40
N LYS A 128 1.44 -19.36 25.27
CA LYS A 128 0.69 -18.34 26.02
C LYS A 128 -0.65 -18.04 25.36
N THR A 129 -0.67 -17.76 24.06
CA THR A 129 -1.89 -17.31 23.36
C THR A 129 -2.73 -18.45 22.79
N LYS A 130 -2.19 -19.67 22.73
CA LYS A 130 -2.79 -20.87 22.08
C LYS A 130 -3.09 -20.70 20.59
N ARG A 131 -2.53 -19.67 19.94
CA ARG A 131 -2.65 -19.41 18.49
C ARG A 131 -1.39 -19.85 17.74
N PRO A 132 -1.45 -20.11 16.43
CA PRO A 132 -0.26 -20.29 15.59
C PRO A 132 0.73 -19.13 15.76
N LYS A 133 2.02 -19.44 15.89
CA LYS A 133 3.09 -18.44 15.83
C LYS A 133 3.24 -17.96 14.40
N VAL A 134 3.33 -16.65 14.26
CA VAL A 134 3.56 -15.98 12.98
C VAL A 134 4.83 -15.16 13.01
N ARG A 135 5.44 -14.97 11.85
CA ARG A 135 6.51 -14.01 11.60
C ARG A 135 5.97 -12.95 10.66
N THR A 136 6.31 -11.70 10.93
CA THR A 136 5.94 -10.51 10.16
C THR A 136 7.21 -9.68 9.91
N LYS A 137 7.34 -9.06 8.74
CA LYS A 137 8.44 -8.17 8.37
C LYS A 137 8.02 -6.70 8.33
N TYR A 138 6.77 -6.42 7.95
CA TYR A 138 6.22 -5.09 7.75
C TYR A 138 5.08 -4.75 8.74
N SER A 139 4.34 -5.75 9.25
CA SER A 139 3.14 -5.51 10.06
C SER A 139 3.36 -4.62 11.29
N LYS A 140 4.55 -4.63 11.90
CA LYS A 140 4.84 -3.76 13.05
C LYS A 140 4.85 -2.27 12.66
N ASP A 141 5.47 -1.91 11.53
CA ASP A 141 5.49 -0.52 11.05
C ASP A 141 4.09 -0.08 10.61
N VAL A 142 3.36 -0.94 9.89
CA VAL A 142 1.98 -0.68 9.45
C VAL A 142 1.04 -0.49 10.65
N VAL A 143 1.07 -1.37 11.66
CA VAL A 143 0.25 -1.23 12.88
C VAL A 143 0.63 0.02 13.66
N ASN A 144 1.93 0.33 13.81
CA ASN A 144 2.36 1.55 14.48
C ASN A 144 1.77 2.80 13.79
N ARG A 145 1.88 2.91 12.46
CA ARG A 145 1.30 4.01 11.70
C ARG A 145 -0.21 4.12 11.90
N LEU A 146 -0.94 3.00 11.85
CA LEU A 146 -2.40 2.99 12.12
C LEU A 146 -2.73 3.51 13.53
N VAL A 147 -1.98 3.10 14.55
CA VAL A 147 -2.19 3.55 15.94
C VAL A 147 -1.83 5.03 16.12
N GLU A 148 -0.71 5.47 15.56
CA GLU A 148 -0.27 6.88 15.58
C GLU A 148 -1.29 7.81 14.91
N HIS A 149 -2.07 7.29 13.94
CA HIS A 149 -3.07 8.03 13.17
C HIS A 149 -4.52 7.76 13.60
N HIS A 150 -4.79 7.05 14.70
CA HIS A 150 -6.15 6.67 15.07
C HIS A 150 -7.11 7.89 15.23
N ASP A 151 -6.64 8.97 15.85
CA ASP A 151 -7.38 10.25 15.98
C ASP A 151 -7.61 10.96 14.64
N ALA A 152 -6.72 10.75 13.66
CA ALA A 152 -6.81 11.37 12.35
C ALA A 152 -8.05 10.88 11.59
N TYR A 153 -8.43 9.60 11.72
CA TYR A 153 -9.65 9.06 11.11
C TYR A 153 -10.92 9.74 11.62
N ARG A 154 -10.97 10.12 12.91
CA ARG A 154 -12.09 10.86 13.48
C ARG A 154 -12.19 12.28 12.91
N ILE A 155 -11.04 12.94 12.71
CA ILE A 155 -10.96 14.28 12.11
C ILE A 155 -11.39 14.21 10.63
N VAL A 156 -10.80 13.29 9.86
CA VAL A 156 -11.11 13.06 8.45
C VAL A 156 -12.58 12.72 8.23
N GLY A 157 -13.18 11.84 9.04
CA GLY A 157 -14.61 11.51 8.93
C GLY A 157 -15.52 12.73 9.13
N SER A 158 -15.17 13.62 10.08
CA SER A 158 -15.89 14.88 10.28
C SER A 158 -15.73 15.83 9.08
N GLU A 159 -14.54 15.92 8.51
CA GLU A 159 -14.26 16.77 7.35
C GLU A 159 -14.94 16.29 6.07
N LEU A 160 -14.88 14.99 5.80
CA LEU A 160 -15.57 14.33 4.69
C LEU A 160 -17.09 14.52 4.79
N TYR A 161 -17.68 14.35 5.98
CA TYR A 161 -19.08 14.68 6.24
C TYR A 161 -19.41 16.16 5.93
N ASN A 162 -18.57 17.10 6.38
CA ASN A 162 -18.77 18.54 6.15
C ASN A 162 -18.70 18.93 4.67
N VAL A 163 -17.94 18.21 3.84
CA VAL A 163 -17.88 18.41 2.37
C VAL A 163 -18.85 17.52 1.60
N GLN A 164 -19.79 16.86 2.29
CA GLN A 164 -20.82 16.00 1.72
C GLN A 164 -20.27 14.80 0.94
N ASP A 165 -19.23 14.18 1.49
CA ASP A 165 -18.49 13.08 0.86
C ASP A 165 -18.45 11.86 1.80
N TRP A 166 -19.55 11.11 1.84
CA TRP A 166 -19.79 10.03 2.81
C TRP A 166 -19.76 8.61 2.18
N GLU A 167 -19.42 8.51 0.90
CA GLU A 167 -19.25 7.26 0.13
C GLU A 167 -17.78 6.87 -0.01
#